data_AF-A0A9X9Q376-F1
#
_entry.id   AF-A0A9X9Q376-F1
#
_cell.length_a   1.000
_cell.length_b   1.000
_cell.length_c   1.000
_cell.angle_alpha   90.00
_cell.angle_beta   90.00
_cell.angle_gamma   90.00
#
_symmetry.space_group_name_H-M   'P 1'
#
loop_
_entity.id
_entity.type
_entity.pdbx_description
1 polymer ?
#
loop_
_entity_poly.entity_id
_entity_poly.type
_entity_poly.pdbx_seq_one_letter_code
_entity_poly.pdbx_strand_id
1 'polypeptide(L)'
;MAVAKELLQMDLYALLGIEEKAADKEVKKAYRQKALSCHPDKNPDNPRAAELFHQLSQALEVLTDAAARAAYDKVRKAKKQAAERTQKLDERRKKVKLDLEARERQAQAHGSEEEEESRSTRTLEQEIERLREEGSRQLEEQQKLIQEQIRQEREQRLRGKAESPEGRGTPKLKLKWKCKKEDESKGGYSRDVLLQLFQKYGEVLNLVLSSKKAGTAVVEFATIKAAREPLYG
;
A
#
# COMPACT_ATOMS: atom_id res chain seq x y z
N MET A 1 48.03 16.92 -52.27
CA MET A 1 47.58 16.08 -51.13
C MET A 1 46.25 16.55 -50.53
N ALA A 2 46.03 17.85 -50.27
CA ALA A 2 44.77 18.36 -49.72
C ALA A 2 43.54 18.16 -50.66
N VAL A 3 43.71 18.49 -51.95
CA VAL A 3 42.66 18.37 -52.98
C VAL A 3 42.13 16.93 -53.13
N ALA A 4 43.03 15.94 -53.12
CA ALA A 4 42.63 14.53 -53.21
C ALA A 4 41.84 14.05 -51.99
N LYS A 5 42.11 14.60 -50.81
CA LYS A 5 41.37 14.28 -49.57
C LYS A 5 39.97 14.87 -49.58
N GLU A 6 39.80 16.04 -50.16
CA GLU A 6 38.51 16.73 -50.31
C GLU A 6 37.59 15.99 -51.28
N LEU A 7 38.14 15.52 -52.42
CA LEU A 7 37.40 14.69 -53.38
C LEU A 7 36.87 13.38 -52.78
N LEU A 8 37.60 12.76 -51.85
CA LEU A 8 37.16 11.55 -51.12
C LEU A 8 36.06 11.84 -50.09
N GLN A 9 35.89 13.09 -49.68
CA GLN A 9 34.82 13.50 -48.76
C GLN A 9 33.55 13.91 -49.50
N MET A 10 33.67 14.45 -50.71
CA MET A 10 32.57 14.90 -51.55
C MET A 10 31.93 13.74 -52.34
N ASP A 11 30.65 13.90 -52.68
CA ASP A 11 29.94 12.97 -53.56
C ASP A 11 30.08 13.42 -55.03
N LEU A 12 31.00 12.78 -55.76
CA LEU A 12 31.33 13.14 -57.15
C LEU A 12 30.15 12.85 -58.10
N TYR A 13 29.36 11.82 -57.80
CA TYR A 13 28.17 11.47 -58.58
C TYR A 13 27.06 12.51 -58.36
N ALA A 14 26.83 12.95 -57.12
CA ALA A 14 25.90 14.02 -56.81
C ALA A 14 26.34 15.37 -57.42
N LEU A 15 27.65 15.65 -57.40
CA LEU A 15 28.23 16.86 -57.99
C LEU A 15 27.96 16.91 -59.50
N LEU A 16 28.04 15.78 -60.22
CA LEU A 16 27.69 15.68 -61.63
C LEU A 16 26.19 15.47 -61.87
N GLY A 17 25.41 15.15 -60.83
CA GLY A 17 23.96 14.92 -60.92
C GLY A 17 23.62 13.62 -61.66
N ILE A 18 24.46 12.60 -61.50
CA ILE A 18 24.33 11.30 -62.16
C ILE A 18 24.19 10.18 -61.12
N GLU A 19 23.68 9.03 -61.55
CA GLU A 19 23.64 7.84 -60.70
C GLU A 19 25.03 7.20 -60.54
N GLU A 20 25.22 6.46 -59.44
CA GLU A 20 26.46 5.73 -59.15
C GLU A 20 26.82 4.69 -60.23
N LYS A 21 25.78 4.15 -60.89
CA LYS A 21 25.90 3.16 -61.96
C LYS A 21 25.97 3.77 -63.36
N ALA A 22 26.08 5.10 -63.47
CA ALA A 22 26.13 5.78 -64.75
C ALA A 22 27.35 5.33 -65.58
N ALA A 23 27.12 5.18 -66.89
CA ALA A 23 28.17 4.81 -67.84
C ALA A 23 29.11 6.01 -68.10
N ASP A 24 30.36 5.76 -68.51
CA ASP A 24 31.34 6.83 -68.74
C ASP A 24 30.87 7.87 -69.80
N LYS A 25 30.02 7.43 -70.74
CA LYS A 25 29.38 8.32 -71.72
C LYS A 25 28.44 9.32 -71.05
N GLU A 26 27.71 8.90 -70.02
CA GLU A 26 26.79 9.73 -69.24
C GLU A 26 27.55 10.68 -68.33
N VAL A 27 28.63 10.22 -67.69
CA VAL A 27 29.56 11.05 -66.90
C VAL A 27 30.09 12.22 -67.76
N LYS A 28 30.61 11.91 -68.96
CA LYS A 28 31.12 12.92 -69.90
C LYS A 28 30.02 13.87 -70.39
N LYS A 29 28.80 13.37 -70.61
CA LYS A 29 27.65 14.20 -71.03
C LYS A 29 27.23 15.17 -69.94
N ALA A 30 27.09 14.69 -68.71
CA ALA A 30 26.70 15.48 -67.54
C ALA A 30 27.76 16.56 -67.22
N TYR A 31 29.05 16.19 -67.30
CA TYR A 31 30.14 17.15 -67.17
C TYR A 31 30.03 18.28 -68.20
N ARG A 32 29.86 17.97 -69.49
CA ARG A 32 29.75 19.00 -70.53
C ARG A 32 28.59 19.96 -70.27
N GLN A 33 27.44 19.44 -69.82
CA GLN A 33 26.28 20.27 -69.51
C GLN A 33 26.56 21.21 -68.32
N LYS A 34 27.09 20.68 -67.22
CA LYS A 34 27.39 21.50 -66.02
C LYS A 34 28.56 22.46 -66.23
N ALA A 35 29.59 22.04 -66.96
CA ALA A 35 30.74 22.87 -67.30
C ALA A 35 30.35 24.09 -68.13
N LEU A 36 29.38 23.96 -69.04
CA LEU A 36 28.86 25.09 -69.82
C LEU A 36 28.10 26.10 -68.95
N SER A 37 27.38 25.62 -67.93
CA SER A 37 26.65 26.47 -66.98
C SER A 37 27.59 27.19 -66.01
N CYS A 38 28.65 26.51 -65.56
CA CYS A 38 29.62 27.02 -64.59
C CYS A 38 30.89 27.60 -65.24
N HIS A 39 30.90 27.85 -66.54
CA HIS A 39 32.12 28.31 -67.23
C HIS A 39 32.54 29.70 -66.71
N PRO A 40 33.82 29.91 -66.35
CA PRO A 40 34.28 31.18 -65.78
C PRO A 40 34.14 32.36 -66.75
N ASP A 41 34.31 32.13 -68.07
CA ASP A 41 34.10 33.15 -69.12
C ASP A 41 32.65 33.66 -69.20
N LYS A 42 31.66 32.79 -68.91
CA LYS A 42 30.24 33.18 -68.91
C LYS A 42 29.78 33.75 -67.57
N ASN A 43 30.57 33.55 -66.52
CA ASN A 43 30.28 33.97 -65.16
C ASN A 43 31.48 34.70 -64.53
N PRO A 44 31.98 35.78 -65.15
CA PRO A 44 33.21 36.46 -64.70
C PRO A 44 33.09 37.05 -63.29
N ASP A 45 31.87 37.41 -62.87
CA ASP A 45 31.61 38.01 -61.56
C ASP A 45 31.39 36.99 -60.43
N ASN A 46 31.40 35.68 -60.73
CA ASN A 46 31.11 34.63 -59.75
C ASN A 46 32.34 33.76 -59.45
N PRO A 47 33.08 34.02 -58.35
CA PRO A 47 34.24 33.21 -57.98
C PRO A 47 33.89 31.74 -57.68
N ARG A 48 32.64 31.46 -57.25
CA ARG A 48 32.17 30.09 -57.04
C ARG A 48 32.01 29.31 -58.34
N ALA A 49 31.78 29.98 -59.47
CA ALA A 49 31.70 29.30 -60.76
C ALA A 49 33.04 28.66 -61.14
N ALA A 50 34.16 29.36 -60.87
CA ALA A 50 35.51 28.83 -61.09
C ALA A 50 35.81 27.64 -60.17
N GLU A 51 35.46 27.73 -58.88
CA GLU A 51 35.63 26.63 -57.92
C GLU A 51 34.81 25.39 -58.31
N LEU A 52 33.53 25.58 -58.64
CA LEU A 52 32.65 24.50 -59.09
C LEU A 52 33.13 23.88 -60.39
N PHE A 53 33.60 24.69 -61.35
CA PHE A 53 34.19 24.20 -62.59
C PHE A 53 35.41 23.32 -62.30
N HIS A 54 36.30 23.75 -61.40
CA HIS A 54 37.46 22.98 -60.99
C HIS A 54 37.07 21.64 -60.33
N GLN A 55 36.08 21.65 -59.43
CA GLN A 55 35.54 20.43 -58.80
C GLN A 55 34.90 19.49 -59.83
N LEU A 56 34.17 20.02 -60.82
CA LEU A 56 33.58 19.25 -61.91
C LEU A 56 34.65 18.59 -62.78
N SER A 57 35.75 19.30 -63.08
CA SER A 57 36.88 18.75 -63.84
C SER A 57 37.57 17.61 -63.09
N GLN A 58 37.80 17.79 -61.78
CA GLN A 58 38.36 16.74 -60.93
C GLN A 58 37.43 15.52 -60.81
N ALA A 59 36.11 15.75 -60.69
CA ALA A 59 35.13 14.67 -60.66
C ALA A 59 35.13 13.88 -61.98
N LEU A 60 35.25 14.56 -63.12
CA LEU A 60 35.38 13.90 -64.41
C LEU A 60 36.63 13.04 -64.48
N GLU A 61 37.79 13.56 -64.06
CA GLU A 61 39.06 12.84 -64.06
C GLU A 61 38.98 11.55 -63.25
N VAL A 62 38.47 11.63 -62.02
CA VAL A 62 38.32 10.46 -61.12
C VAL A 62 37.30 9.46 -61.65
N LEU A 63 36.18 9.92 -62.23
CA LEU A 63 35.10 9.03 -62.68
C LEU A 63 35.31 8.45 -64.07
N THR A 64 36.23 8.99 -64.87
CA THR A 64 36.57 8.47 -66.21
C THR A 64 37.75 7.52 -66.21
N ASP A 65 38.62 7.56 -65.21
CA ASP A 65 39.62 6.50 -64.98
C ASP A 65 39.02 5.35 -64.17
N ALA A 66 39.02 4.16 -64.75
CA ALA A 66 38.50 2.96 -64.10
C ALA A 66 39.22 2.64 -62.78
N ALA A 67 40.54 2.88 -62.70
CA ALA A 67 41.32 2.62 -61.49
C ALA A 67 40.97 3.64 -60.39
N ALA A 68 40.93 4.94 -60.72
CA ALA A 68 40.54 5.99 -59.81
C ALA A 68 39.09 5.85 -59.32
N ARG A 69 38.15 5.51 -60.21
CA ARG A 69 36.74 5.28 -59.87
C ARG A 69 36.58 4.11 -58.90
N ALA A 70 37.28 2.99 -59.15
CA ALA A 70 37.24 1.84 -58.25
C ALA A 70 37.82 2.17 -56.85
N ALA A 71 38.91 2.94 -56.79
CA ALA A 71 39.49 3.39 -55.52
C ALA A 71 38.54 4.33 -54.76
N TYR A 72 37.93 5.30 -55.45
CA TYR A 72 36.93 6.21 -54.89
C TYR A 72 35.72 5.45 -54.32
N ASP A 73 35.15 4.54 -55.10
CA ASP A 73 33.99 3.74 -54.70
C ASP A 73 34.31 2.84 -53.49
N LYS A 74 35.52 2.29 -53.41
CA LYS A 74 35.99 1.48 -52.27
C LYS A 74 36.04 2.31 -50.99
N VAL A 75 36.61 3.51 -51.05
CA VAL A 75 36.71 4.41 -49.88
C VAL A 75 35.31 4.87 -49.44
N ARG A 76 34.45 5.24 -50.40
CA ARG A 76 33.06 5.65 -50.12
C ARG A 76 32.25 4.52 -49.45
N LYS A 77 32.34 3.29 -49.96
CA LYS A 77 31.70 2.11 -49.35
C LYS A 77 32.24 1.85 -47.94
N ALA A 78 33.55 1.89 -47.74
CA ALA A 78 34.16 1.68 -46.43
C ALA A 78 33.69 2.75 -45.42
N LYS A 79 33.61 4.02 -45.83
CA LYS A 79 33.09 5.11 -45.00
C LYS A 79 31.62 4.90 -44.61
N LYS A 80 30.77 4.50 -45.57
CA LYS A 80 29.36 4.18 -45.32
C LYS A 80 29.20 3.02 -44.33
N GLN A 81 29.98 1.95 -44.53
CA GLN A 81 29.97 0.79 -43.63
C GLN A 81 30.48 1.13 -42.23
N ALA A 82 31.53 1.97 -42.12
CA ALA A 82 32.03 2.44 -40.83
C ALA A 82 30.98 3.30 -40.11
N ALA A 83 30.32 4.23 -40.81
CA ALA A 83 29.24 5.04 -40.26
C ALA A 83 28.07 4.18 -39.76
N GLU A 84 27.64 3.19 -40.55
CA GLU A 84 26.58 2.26 -40.17
C GLU A 84 26.96 1.42 -38.94
N ARG A 85 28.21 0.96 -38.85
CA ARG A 85 28.70 0.24 -37.66
C ARG A 85 28.67 1.12 -36.42
N THR A 86 29.16 2.36 -36.51
CA THR A 86 29.16 3.31 -35.40
C THR A 86 27.73 3.61 -34.96
N GLN A 87 26.83 3.88 -35.92
CA GLN A 87 25.41 4.11 -35.63
C GLN A 87 24.78 2.92 -34.88
N LYS A 88 25.00 1.68 -35.35
CA LYS A 88 24.49 0.48 -34.67
C LYS A 88 25.05 0.32 -33.25
N LEU A 89 26.32 0.67 -33.03
CA LEU A 89 26.92 0.65 -31.70
C LEU A 89 26.29 1.71 -30.78
N ASP A 90 26.04 2.91 -31.31
CA ASP A 90 25.43 4.00 -30.55
C ASP A 90 23.96 3.72 -30.22
N GLU A 91 23.20 3.11 -31.13
CA GLU A 91 21.84 2.63 -30.88
C GLU A 91 21.82 1.57 -29.77
N ARG A 92 22.76 0.61 -29.81
CA ARG A 92 22.90 -0.40 -28.75
C ARG A 92 23.26 0.24 -27.41
N ARG A 93 24.22 1.16 -27.39
CA ARG A 93 24.63 1.90 -26.18
C ARG A 93 23.47 2.68 -25.58
N LYS A 94 22.68 3.38 -26.42
CA LYS A 94 21.50 4.12 -25.99
C LYS A 94 20.46 3.20 -25.35
N LYS A 95 20.19 2.04 -25.96
CA LYS A 95 19.25 1.06 -25.41
C LYS A 95 19.69 0.53 -24.04
N VAL A 96 20.97 0.18 -23.90
CA VAL A 96 21.53 -0.29 -22.61
C VAL A 96 21.43 0.80 -21.55
N LYS A 97 21.77 2.06 -21.89
CA LYS A 97 21.64 3.19 -20.96
C LYS A 97 20.21 3.35 -20.45
N LEU A 98 19.23 3.31 -21.34
CA LEU A 98 17.82 3.45 -20.98
C LEU A 98 17.33 2.30 -20.09
N ASP A 99 17.75 1.06 -20.37
CA ASP A 99 17.42 -0.10 -19.54
C ASP A 99 18.01 0.03 -18.13
N LEU A 100 19.26 0.47 -18.03
CA LEU A 100 19.93 0.72 -16.74
C LEU A 100 19.23 1.81 -15.93
N GLU A 101 18.92 2.95 -16.56
CA GLU A 101 18.23 4.07 -15.90
C GLU A 101 16.83 3.67 -15.43
N ALA A 102 16.11 2.87 -16.23
CA ALA A 102 14.80 2.35 -15.84
C ALA A 102 14.87 1.44 -14.60
N ARG A 103 15.87 0.55 -14.55
CA ARG A 103 16.09 -0.32 -13.38
C ARG A 103 16.49 0.47 -12.14
N GLU A 104 17.36 1.46 -12.29
CA GLU A 104 17.78 2.33 -11.19
C GLU A 104 16.58 3.12 -10.63
N ARG A 105 15.74 3.67 -11.50
CA ARG A 105 14.50 4.34 -11.10
C ARG A 105 13.53 3.40 -10.37
N GLN A 106 13.37 2.17 -10.86
CA GLN A 106 12.51 1.18 -10.21
C GLN A 106 13.04 0.79 -8.83
N ALA A 107 14.35 0.54 -8.71
CA ALA A 107 14.97 0.23 -7.42
C ALA A 107 14.85 1.40 -6.43
N GLN A 108 15.04 2.63 -6.91
CA GLN A 108 14.90 3.83 -6.09
C GLN A 108 13.45 4.06 -5.65
N ALA A 109 12.47 3.85 -6.55
CA ALA A 109 11.05 3.95 -6.23
C ALA A 109 10.65 2.91 -5.17
N HIS A 110 11.07 1.66 -5.34
CA HIS A 110 10.82 0.60 -4.36
C HIS A 110 11.44 0.93 -3.00
N GLY A 111 12.68 1.44 -2.97
CA GLY A 111 13.32 1.88 -1.74
C GLY A 111 12.57 3.03 -1.07
N SER A 112 12.07 4.01 -1.83
CA SER A 112 11.26 5.10 -1.27
C SER A 112 9.89 4.63 -0.76
N GLU A 113 9.23 3.70 -1.45
CA GLU A 113 7.95 3.12 -1.02
C GLU A 113 8.13 2.32 0.27
N GLU A 114 9.17 1.48 0.38
CA GLU A 114 9.50 0.75 1.60
C GLU A 114 9.82 1.68 2.78
N GLU A 115 10.53 2.78 2.54
CA GLU A 115 10.82 3.79 3.56
C GLU A 115 9.55 4.53 4.01
N GLU A 116 8.67 4.91 3.09
CA GLU A 116 7.39 5.55 3.40
C GLU A 116 6.46 4.62 4.16
N GLU A 117 6.38 3.35 3.76
CA GLU A 117 5.61 2.32 4.46
C GLU A 117 6.17 2.12 5.88
N SER A 118 7.50 2.01 6.03
CA SER A 118 8.16 1.90 7.33
C SER A 118 7.93 3.12 8.25
N ARG A 119 7.87 4.33 7.67
CA ARG A 119 7.51 5.53 8.43
C ARG A 119 6.04 5.49 8.85
N SER A 120 5.16 5.08 7.93
CA SER A 120 3.72 4.98 8.16
C SER A 120 3.42 3.96 9.26
N THR A 121 4.01 2.77 9.22
CA THR A 121 3.87 1.74 10.25
C THR A 121 4.35 2.25 11.60
N ARG A 122 5.53 2.89 11.66
CA ARG A 122 6.04 3.49 12.90
C ARG A 122 5.10 4.56 13.48
N THR A 123 4.51 5.40 12.65
CA THR A 123 3.54 6.40 13.12
C THR A 123 2.25 5.75 13.66
N LEU A 124 1.75 4.71 12.99
CA LEU A 124 0.58 3.95 13.46
C LEU A 124 0.86 3.22 14.78
N GLU A 125 2.04 2.62 14.93
CA GLU A 125 2.45 1.96 16.17
C GLU A 125 2.48 2.94 17.33
N GLN A 126 3.04 4.15 17.13
CA GLN A 126 3.04 5.20 18.14
C GLN A 126 1.63 5.63 18.55
N GLU A 127 0.72 5.77 17.58
CA GLU A 127 -0.66 6.15 17.87
C GLU A 127 -1.41 5.03 18.61
N ILE A 128 -1.17 3.76 18.26
CA ILE A 128 -1.73 2.60 18.96
C ILE A 128 -1.22 2.55 20.40
N GLU A 129 0.08 2.74 20.62
CA GLU A 129 0.68 2.76 21.96
C GLU A 129 0.03 3.85 22.82
N ARG A 130 -0.09 5.06 22.28
CA ARG A 130 -0.75 6.19 22.94
C ARG A 130 -2.20 5.87 23.31
N LEU A 131 -2.99 5.35 22.38
CA LEU A 131 -4.39 4.98 22.64
C LEU A 131 -4.51 3.86 23.70
N ARG A 132 -3.56 2.90 23.70
CA ARG A 132 -3.50 1.86 24.73
C ARG A 132 -3.19 2.44 26.11
N GLU A 133 -2.23 3.37 26.20
CA GLU A 133 -1.93 4.05 27.45
C GLU A 133 -3.12 4.87 27.96
N GLU A 134 -3.76 5.66 27.08
CA GLU A 134 -4.94 6.45 27.43
C GLU A 134 -6.09 5.55 27.90
N GLY A 135 -6.33 4.44 27.21
CA GLY A 135 -7.32 3.44 27.63
C GLY A 135 -6.98 2.78 28.97
N SER A 136 -5.70 2.47 29.21
CA SER A 136 -5.22 1.89 30.48
C SER A 136 -5.44 2.84 31.66
N ARG A 137 -5.14 4.14 31.47
CA ARG A 137 -5.33 5.16 32.51
C ARG A 137 -6.80 5.31 32.87
N GLN A 138 -7.68 5.35 31.88
CA GLN A 138 -9.13 5.44 32.12
C GLN A 138 -9.65 4.22 32.90
N LEU A 139 -9.17 3.02 32.56
CA LEU A 139 -9.56 1.81 33.27
C LEU A 139 -9.10 1.85 34.74
N GLU A 140 -7.88 2.28 35.01
CA GLU A 140 -7.36 2.44 36.38
C GLU A 140 -8.17 3.47 37.18
N GLU A 141 -8.53 4.60 36.58
CA GLU A 141 -9.35 5.62 37.23
C GLU A 141 -10.74 5.09 37.58
N GLN A 142 -11.38 4.39 36.63
CA GLN A 142 -12.67 3.73 36.86
C GLN A 142 -12.57 2.68 37.98
N GLN A 143 -11.51 1.85 37.98
CA GLN A 143 -11.29 0.86 39.04
C GLN A 143 -11.09 1.53 40.41
N LYS A 144 -10.33 2.62 40.49
CA LYS A 144 -10.11 3.37 41.75
C LYS A 144 -11.42 3.95 42.28
N LEU A 145 -12.23 4.56 41.42
CA LEU A 145 -13.55 5.08 41.79
C LEU A 145 -14.47 3.97 42.30
N ILE A 146 -14.56 2.85 41.59
CA ILE A 146 -15.34 1.68 42.01
C ILE A 146 -14.84 1.16 43.37
N GLN A 147 -13.53 1.04 43.55
CA GLN A 147 -12.92 0.55 44.78
C GLN A 147 -13.18 1.50 45.97
N GLU A 148 -13.11 2.80 45.74
CA GLU A 148 -13.42 3.83 46.74
C GLU A 148 -14.91 3.80 47.11
N GLN A 149 -15.80 3.64 46.14
CA GLN A 149 -17.23 3.51 46.37
C GLN A 149 -17.55 2.25 47.19
N ILE A 150 -16.90 1.12 46.89
CA ILE A 150 -16.99 -0.11 47.70
C ILE A 150 -16.46 0.12 49.13
N ARG A 151 -15.37 0.88 49.29
CA ARG A 151 -14.80 1.21 50.61
C ARG A 151 -15.78 2.03 51.43
N GLN A 152 -16.32 3.11 50.86
CA GLN A 152 -17.30 3.96 51.52
C GLN A 152 -18.59 3.21 51.85
N GLU A 153 -19.10 2.36 50.94
CA GLU A 153 -20.26 1.52 51.21
C GLU A 153 -20.00 0.54 52.36
N ARG A 154 -18.80 -0.07 52.42
CA ARG A 154 -18.39 -0.94 53.54
C ARG A 154 -18.27 -0.17 54.85
N GLU A 155 -17.68 1.02 54.85
CA GLU A 155 -17.56 1.88 56.03
C GLU A 155 -18.93 2.34 56.52
N GLN A 156 -19.82 2.78 55.63
CA GLN A 156 -21.21 3.11 55.97
C GLN A 156 -21.98 1.90 56.49
N ARG A 157 -21.79 0.71 55.90
CA ARG A 157 -22.34 -0.53 56.46
C ARG A 157 -21.81 -0.83 57.85
N LEU A 158 -20.51 -0.64 58.10
CA LEU A 158 -19.91 -0.83 59.42
C LEU A 158 -20.43 0.21 60.44
N ARG A 159 -20.60 1.47 60.03
CA ARG A 159 -21.18 2.55 60.86
C ARG A 159 -22.67 2.33 61.16
N GLY A 160 -23.46 1.94 60.16
CA GLY A 160 -24.85 1.53 60.34
C GLY A 160 -25.02 0.26 61.17
N LYS A 161 -23.97 -0.58 61.25
CA LYS A 161 -23.91 -1.74 62.16
C LYS A 161 -23.51 -1.35 63.60
N ALA A 162 -22.96 -0.15 63.81
CA ALA A 162 -22.63 0.41 65.12
C ALA A 162 -23.75 1.30 65.70
N GLU A 163 -24.61 1.90 64.86
CA GLU A 163 -25.78 2.69 65.28
C GLU A 163 -27.11 1.91 65.32
N SER A 164 -27.06 0.58 65.12
CA SER A 164 -28.19 -0.31 65.37
C SER A 164 -27.78 -1.41 66.36
N PRO A 165 -28.27 -1.44 67.61
CA PRO A 165 -27.99 -2.53 68.55
C PRO A 165 -28.67 -3.85 68.16
N GLU A 166 -29.35 -3.92 67.02
CA GLU A 166 -30.01 -5.13 66.57
C GLU A 166 -29.68 -5.45 65.12
N GLY A 167 -28.50 -6.05 64.94
CA GLY A 167 -28.40 -7.17 64.02
C GLY A 167 -29.29 -8.35 64.49
N ARG A 168 -30.58 -8.12 64.77
CA ARG A 168 -31.56 -9.19 64.73
C ARG A 168 -31.77 -9.48 63.27
N GLY A 169 -30.91 -10.36 62.73
CA GLY A 169 -31.18 -11.00 61.46
C GLY A 169 -32.65 -11.44 61.47
N THR A 170 -33.36 -11.10 60.40
CA THR A 170 -34.71 -11.62 60.17
C THR A 170 -34.64 -13.14 60.27
N PRO A 171 -35.36 -13.76 61.21
CA PRO A 171 -35.30 -15.20 61.43
C PRO A 171 -35.84 -15.92 60.20
N LYS A 172 -34.99 -16.77 59.60
CA LYS A 172 -35.32 -17.56 58.42
C LYS A 172 -35.62 -19.00 58.84
N LEU A 173 -36.84 -19.44 58.59
CA LEU A 173 -37.28 -20.81 58.80
C LEU A 173 -37.21 -21.56 57.48
N LYS A 174 -36.43 -22.65 57.45
CA LYS A 174 -36.37 -23.54 56.29
C LYS A 174 -37.37 -24.67 56.47
N LEU A 175 -38.38 -24.69 55.62
CA LEU A 175 -39.43 -25.70 55.59
C LEU A 175 -39.06 -26.82 54.63
N LYS A 176 -39.34 -28.06 55.04
CA LYS A 176 -39.16 -29.25 54.20
C LYS A 176 -40.32 -30.22 54.43
N TRP A 177 -41.04 -30.56 53.37
CA TRP A 177 -42.12 -31.55 53.41
C TRP A 177 -41.89 -32.65 52.36
N LYS A 178 -42.58 -33.79 52.56
CA LYS A 178 -42.52 -34.89 51.61
C LYS A 178 -43.40 -34.54 50.41
N CYS A 179 -42.79 -34.49 49.22
CA CYS A 179 -43.48 -34.38 47.94
C CYS A 179 -43.24 -35.69 47.17
N LYS A 180 -44.30 -36.31 46.64
CA LYS A 180 -44.14 -37.45 45.71
C LYS A 180 -43.58 -36.91 44.39
N LYS A 181 -42.70 -37.67 43.73
CA LYS A 181 -41.89 -37.21 42.58
C LYS A 181 -42.71 -36.84 41.33
N GLU A 182 -43.97 -37.26 41.24
CA GLU A 182 -44.85 -37.09 40.07
C GLU A 182 -46.04 -36.14 40.31
N ASP A 183 -46.03 -35.37 41.40
CA ASP A 183 -47.03 -34.31 41.64
C ASP A 183 -46.55 -32.94 41.13
N GLU A 184 -47.11 -32.46 40.01
CA GLU A 184 -46.90 -31.07 39.55
C GLU A 184 -47.36 -30.02 40.57
N SER A 185 -48.24 -30.42 41.49
CA SER A 185 -48.78 -29.61 42.59
C SER A 185 -47.79 -29.39 43.76
N LYS A 186 -46.54 -29.87 43.67
CA LYS A 186 -45.50 -29.76 44.72
C LYS A 186 -45.99 -30.21 46.12
N GLY A 187 -46.87 -31.21 46.15
CA GLY A 187 -47.47 -31.75 47.37
C GLY A 187 -48.60 -30.90 47.97
N GLY A 188 -49.24 -30.01 47.19
CA GLY A 188 -50.40 -29.22 47.61
C GLY A 188 -50.08 -27.94 48.39
N TYR A 189 -48.80 -27.68 48.66
CA TYR A 189 -48.33 -26.50 49.38
C TYR A 189 -47.79 -25.45 48.40
N SER A 190 -48.71 -24.67 47.82
CA SER A 190 -48.38 -23.51 47.00
C SER A 190 -47.89 -22.32 47.85
N ARG A 191 -47.32 -21.31 47.19
CA ARG A 191 -46.84 -20.09 47.86
C ARG A 191 -47.94 -19.48 48.72
N ASP A 192 -49.14 -19.41 48.18
CA ASP A 192 -50.30 -18.77 48.82
C ASP A 192 -50.83 -19.58 50.00
N VAL A 193 -50.86 -20.92 49.88
CA VAL A 193 -51.26 -21.81 50.99
C VAL A 193 -50.29 -21.71 52.16
N LEU A 194 -48.98 -21.69 51.88
CA LEU A 194 -47.96 -21.54 52.92
C LEU A 194 -48.02 -20.15 53.54
N LEU A 195 -48.23 -19.09 52.74
CA LEU A 195 -48.44 -17.75 53.28
C LEU A 195 -49.63 -17.72 54.24
N GLN A 196 -50.78 -18.27 53.84
CA GLN A 196 -51.98 -18.30 54.68
C GLN A 196 -51.79 -19.12 55.97
N LEU A 197 -51.00 -20.20 55.91
CA LEU A 197 -50.69 -21.02 57.09
C LEU A 197 -49.77 -20.27 58.06
N PHE A 198 -48.71 -19.64 57.55
CA PHE A 198 -47.68 -19.01 58.38
C PHE A 198 -48.05 -17.60 58.85
N GLN A 199 -48.94 -16.91 58.14
CA GLN A 199 -49.45 -15.60 58.55
C GLN A 199 -50.26 -15.66 59.86
N LYS A 200 -50.75 -16.85 60.26
CA LYS A 200 -51.38 -17.05 61.58
C LYS A 200 -50.41 -16.94 62.76
N TYR A 201 -49.12 -17.23 62.53
CA TYR A 201 -48.08 -17.20 63.56
C TYR A 201 -47.33 -15.86 63.60
N GLY A 202 -47.51 -15.02 62.58
CA GLY A 202 -47.01 -13.65 62.55
C GLY A 202 -46.73 -13.14 61.13
N GLU A 203 -46.19 -11.92 61.06
CA GLU A 203 -45.91 -11.25 59.79
C GLU A 203 -44.75 -11.93 59.03
N VAL A 204 -45.05 -12.40 57.81
CA VAL A 204 -44.09 -13.00 56.89
C VAL A 204 -43.56 -11.92 55.95
N LEU A 205 -42.25 -11.69 55.98
CA LEU A 205 -41.57 -10.70 55.13
C LEU A 205 -41.27 -11.24 53.74
N ASN A 206 -40.75 -12.46 53.65
CA ASN A 206 -40.45 -13.12 52.37
C ASN A 206 -40.76 -14.61 52.45
N LEU A 207 -41.32 -15.16 51.37
CA LEU A 207 -41.52 -16.60 51.21
C LEU A 207 -41.02 -17.03 49.83
N VAL A 208 -40.02 -17.90 49.81
CA VAL A 208 -39.39 -18.40 48.58
C VAL A 208 -39.49 -19.91 48.51
N LEU A 209 -40.11 -20.41 47.44
CA LEU A 209 -40.13 -21.83 47.10
C LEU A 209 -38.87 -22.20 46.31
N SER A 210 -38.24 -23.32 46.65
CA SER A 210 -37.09 -23.79 45.89
C SER A 210 -37.56 -24.35 44.54
N SER A 211 -37.02 -23.79 43.44
CA SER A 211 -37.19 -24.37 42.10
C SER A 211 -36.30 -25.59 41.88
N LYS A 212 -35.19 -25.73 42.63
CA LYS A 212 -34.20 -26.81 42.49
C LYS A 212 -34.54 -28.07 43.29
N LYS A 213 -35.33 -27.95 44.38
CA LYS A 213 -35.74 -29.07 45.24
C LYS A 213 -37.23 -28.96 45.55
N ALA A 214 -38.05 -29.84 44.95
CA ALA A 214 -39.47 -29.92 45.25
C ALA A 214 -39.69 -30.24 46.74
N GLY A 215 -40.64 -29.54 47.38
CA GLY A 215 -40.94 -29.71 48.80
C GLY A 215 -40.04 -28.96 49.79
N THR A 216 -39.34 -27.90 49.35
CA THR A 216 -38.55 -27.02 50.23
C THR A 216 -38.92 -25.55 50.04
N ALA A 217 -39.15 -24.84 51.14
CA ALA A 217 -39.34 -23.39 51.15
C ALA A 217 -38.47 -22.72 52.21
N VAL A 218 -38.18 -21.44 52.02
CA VAL A 218 -37.59 -20.59 53.06
C VAL A 218 -38.57 -19.45 53.33
N VAL A 219 -38.94 -19.30 54.60
CA VAL A 219 -39.82 -18.25 55.08
C VAL A 219 -39.02 -17.34 55.99
N GLU A 220 -39.13 -16.04 55.78
CA GLU A 220 -38.48 -15.00 56.54
C GLU A 220 -39.56 -14.24 57.32
N PHE A 221 -39.46 -14.23 58.65
CA PHE A 221 -40.44 -13.58 59.52
C PHE A 221 -39.91 -12.24 60.02
N ALA A 222 -40.83 -11.32 60.34
CA ALA A 222 -40.50 -10.04 60.95
C ALA A 222 -39.97 -10.18 62.39
N THR A 223 -40.37 -11.23 63.13
CA THR A 223 -39.99 -11.42 64.54
C THR A 223 -39.59 -12.86 64.87
N ILE A 224 -38.69 -13.03 65.86
CA ILE A 224 -38.19 -14.34 66.32
C ILE A 224 -39.30 -15.17 66.99
N LYS A 225 -40.28 -14.51 67.63
CA LYS A 225 -41.44 -15.19 68.23
C LYS A 225 -42.29 -15.90 67.16
N ALA A 226 -42.60 -15.19 66.07
CA ALA A 226 -43.35 -15.74 64.95
C ALA A 226 -42.64 -16.91 64.24
N ALA A 227 -41.31 -16.91 64.23
CA ALA A 227 -40.52 -18.01 63.67
C ALA A 227 -40.40 -19.25 64.60
N ARG A 228 -40.62 -19.09 65.92
CA ARG A 228 -40.52 -20.19 66.91
C ARG A 228 -41.85 -20.88 67.16
N GLU A 229 -42.98 -20.17 67.14
CA GLU A 229 -44.31 -20.75 67.39
C GLU A 229 -44.67 -21.93 66.44
N PRO A 230 -44.36 -21.90 65.13
CA PRO A 230 -44.65 -23.01 64.23
C PRO A 230 -43.82 -24.29 64.47
N LEU A 231 -42.82 -24.27 65.36
CA LEU A 231 -42.00 -25.44 65.70
C LEU A 231 -42.57 -26.25 66.88
N TYR A 232 -43.53 -25.70 67.63
CA TYR A 232 -44.11 -26.32 68.83
C TYR A 232 -45.58 -26.76 68.66
N GLY A 233 -46.20 -26.51 67.50
CA GLY A 233 -47.56 -26.95 67.13
C GLY A 233 -47.53 -27.95 65.99
#